data_AF-A0A5J4PEK3-F1
#
_entry.id   AF-A0A5J4PEK3-F1
#
_cell.length_a   1.000
_cell.length_b   1.000
_cell.length_c   1.000
_cell.angle_alpha   90.00
_cell.angle_beta   90.00
_cell.angle_gamma   90.00
#
_symmetry.space_group_name_H-M   'P 1'
#
loop_
_entity.id
_entity.type
_entity.pdbx_description
1 polymer ?
#
loop_
_entity_poly.entity_id
_entity_poly.type
_entity_poly.pdbx_seq_one_letter_code
_entity_poly.pdbx_strand_id
1 'polypeptide(L)'
;AITLLKVLKPKDWRDVSGDVLSDCLENALQDKSDIFNNYVLNPRVGNEMLSPYKSFFRNVIDKELAARIKENPQALVEWVKKNITVNDELNPQRIPVMPAGVWKARMADTNSRNIFFVSVARALNIPARIEPITRKIQYYDGANWMDVDFESATQTITPQGLLSASYNPIKTLDDPQYEGHFTIAKILPSGKLQTLNFSVNNNIDMGPGNTWSALLKKPLPIDEGYYLLITGN
;
A
#
# COMPACT_ATOMS: atom_id res chain seq x y z
N ALA A 1 17.69 14.55 1.38
CA ALA A 1 18.21 13.74 0.24
C ALA A 1 18.48 12.28 0.62
N ILE A 2 19.43 11.98 1.51
CA ILE A 2 19.82 10.58 1.85
C ILE A 2 18.65 9.72 2.33
N THR A 3 17.74 10.28 3.13
CA THR A 3 16.57 9.56 3.66
C THR A 3 15.64 9.03 2.55
N LEU A 4 15.43 9.81 1.49
CA LEU A 4 14.61 9.40 0.35
C LEU A 4 15.21 8.17 -0.34
N LEU A 5 16.52 8.16 -0.56
CA LEU A 5 17.20 7.03 -1.22
C LEU A 5 17.11 5.74 -0.40
N LYS A 6 17.11 5.85 0.94
CA LYS A 6 17.00 4.70 1.85
C LYS A 6 15.63 4.02 1.84
N VAL A 7 14.57 4.74 1.47
CA VAL A 7 13.19 4.18 1.46
C VAL A 7 12.80 3.60 0.10
N LEU A 8 13.60 3.82 -0.94
CA LEU A 8 13.36 3.22 -2.26
C LEU A 8 13.57 1.70 -2.23
N LYS A 9 12.72 0.97 -2.94
CA LYS A 9 12.93 -0.47 -3.14
C LYS A 9 14.01 -0.71 -4.20
N PRO A 10 14.70 -1.86 -4.20
CA PRO A 10 15.74 -2.16 -5.20
C PRO A 10 15.29 -2.01 -6.65
N LYS A 11 14.02 -2.33 -6.95
CA LYS A 11 13.46 -2.10 -8.30
C LYS A 11 13.36 -0.62 -8.66
N ASP A 12 13.07 0.23 -7.70
CA ASP A 12 12.87 1.67 -7.93
C ASP A 12 14.18 2.37 -8.27
N TRP A 13 15.34 1.82 -7.86
CA TRP A 13 16.65 2.37 -8.25
C TRP A 13 16.89 2.35 -9.77
N ARG A 14 16.21 1.46 -10.50
CA ARG A 14 16.29 1.37 -11.97
C ARG A 14 15.25 2.23 -12.67
N ASP A 15 14.08 2.40 -12.06
CA ASP A 15 12.91 3.01 -12.70
C ASP A 15 12.70 4.49 -12.33
N VAL A 16 13.31 4.98 -11.24
CA VAL A 16 13.06 6.33 -10.74
C VAL A 16 13.82 7.38 -11.55
N SER A 17 13.13 8.42 -12.01
CA SER A 17 13.75 9.57 -12.68
C SER A 17 14.17 10.65 -11.67
N GLY A 18 15.10 11.52 -12.09
CA GLY A 18 15.49 12.70 -11.30
C GLY A 18 14.30 13.59 -10.94
N ASP A 19 13.37 13.78 -11.87
CA ASP A 19 12.16 14.59 -11.65
C ASP A 19 11.27 14.04 -10.54
N VAL A 20 11.12 12.71 -10.44
CA VAL A 20 10.35 12.07 -9.36
C VAL A 20 11.01 12.33 -8.01
N LEU A 21 12.34 12.23 -7.95
CA LEU A 21 13.10 12.45 -6.72
C LEU A 21 13.02 13.93 -6.29
N SER A 22 13.22 14.87 -7.21
CA SER A 22 13.11 16.30 -6.95
C SER A 22 11.71 16.68 -6.50
N ASP A 23 10.67 16.19 -7.19
CA ASP A 23 9.27 16.42 -6.81
C ASP A 23 9.00 15.95 -5.37
N CYS A 24 9.49 14.77 -5.00
CA CYS A 24 9.33 14.24 -3.64
C CYS A 24 10.10 15.04 -2.58
N LEU A 25 11.31 15.51 -2.89
CA LEU A 25 12.13 16.28 -1.95
C LEU A 25 11.62 17.70 -1.73
N GLU A 26 11.19 18.36 -2.80
CA GLU A 26 10.76 19.77 -2.77
C GLU A 26 9.33 19.93 -2.26
N ASN A 27 8.48 18.91 -2.47
CA ASN A 27 7.05 18.95 -2.14
C ASN A 27 6.65 18.00 -1.00
N ALA A 28 7.59 17.63 -0.13
CA ALA A 28 7.29 16.98 1.15
C ALA A 28 7.78 17.86 2.30
N LEU A 29 7.08 17.84 3.43
CA LEU A 29 7.62 18.40 4.67
C LEU A 29 8.91 17.69 5.06
N GLN A 30 9.79 18.39 5.78
CA GLN A 30 10.95 17.75 6.39
C GLN A 30 10.58 17.18 7.76
N ASP A 31 9.78 16.12 7.76
CA ASP A 31 9.55 15.28 8.93
C ASP A 31 10.46 14.05 8.80
N LYS A 32 11.29 13.82 9.82
CA LYS A 32 12.26 12.72 9.85
C LYS A 32 11.68 11.43 10.45
N SER A 33 10.41 11.42 10.84
CA SER A 33 9.76 10.23 11.38
C SER A 33 9.75 9.09 10.36
N ASP A 34 9.88 7.85 10.85
CA ASP A 34 9.90 6.67 9.97
C ASP A 34 8.59 6.50 9.21
N ILE A 35 7.46 6.86 9.83
CA ILE A 35 6.15 6.86 9.17
C ILE A 35 6.17 7.84 7.98
N PHE A 36 6.65 9.05 8.19
CA PHE A 36 6.71 10.04 7.12
C PHE A 36 7.66 9.64 6.00
N ASN A 37 8.86 9.15 6.35
CA ASN A 37 9.84 8.70 5.37
C ASN A 37 9.29 7.57 4.49
N ASN A 38 8.65 6.57 5.09
CA ASN A 38 8.14 5.41 4.36
C ASN A 38 6.83 5.67 3.61
N TYR A 39 5.97 6.56 4.13
CA TYR A 39 4.59 6.69 3.66
C TYR A 39 4.19 8.09 3.22
N VAL A 40 5.13 9.04 3.16
CA VAL A 40 4.95 10.34 2.48
C VAL A 40 6.12 10.59 1.53
N LEU A 41 7.35 10.51 2.01
CA LEU A 41 8.54 10.82 1.21
C LEU A 41 8.77 9.79 0.09
N ASN A 42 8.46 8.51 0.34
CA ASN A 42 8.59 7.46 -0.64
C ASN A 42 7.64 7.66 -1.86
N PRO A 43 8.17 7.78 -3.10
CA PRO A 43 7.34 7.95 -4.29
C PRO A 43 6.48 6.73 -4.61
N ARG A 44 6.95 5.54 -4.24
CA ARG A 44 6.33 4.26 -4.56
C ARG A 44 5.07 4.02 -3.73
N VAL A 45 3.94 3.79 -4.40
CA VAL A 45 2.66 3.49 -3.75
C VAL A 45 2.26 2.02 -3.96
N GLY A 46 2.38 1.53 -5.19
CA GLY A 46 2.02 0.19 -5.61
C GLY A 46 2.91 -0.27 -6.78
N ASN A 47 2.33 -0.86 -7.82
CA ASN A 47 3.08 -1.35 -8.99
C ASN A 47 2.93 -0.43 -10.22
N GLU A 48 2.69 0.86 -10.00
CA GLU A 48 2.60 1.88 -11.06
C GLU A 48 3.93 2.20 -11.73
N MET A 49 3.88 2.90 -12.88
CA MET A 49 5.03 3.65 -13.34
C MET A 49 5.23 4.87 -12.42
N LEU A 50 6.44 5.06 -11.89
CA LEU A 50 6.74 6.23 -11.05
C LEU A 50 6.61 7.50 -11.87
N SER A 51 5.93 8.49 -11.30
CA SER A 51 5.71 9.79 -11.93
C SER A 51 5.74 10.89 -10.86
N PRO A 52 6.18 12.11 -11.21
CA PRO A 52 6.06 13.25 -10.31
C PRO A 52 4.57 13.58 -10.13
N TYR A 53 4.10 13.60 -8.88
CA TYR A 53 2.69 13.78 -8.57
C TYR A 53 2.43 14.81 -7.47
N LYS A 54 3.41 15.11 -6.61
CA LYS A 54 3.20 15.95 -5.43
C LYS A 54 2.98 17.40 -5.83
N SER A 55 3.89 17.97 -6.62
CA SER A 55 3.74 19.33 -7.17
C SER A 55 2.43 19.48 -7.94
N PHE A 56 2.09 18.49 -8.79
CA PHE A 56 0.82 18.48 -9.52
C PHE A 56 -0.37 18.64 -8.58
N PHE A 57 -0.52 17.75 -7.58
CA PHE A 57 -1.66 17.78 -6.67
C PHE A 57 -1.69 19.02 -5.77
N ARG A 58 -0.52 19.51 -5.33
CA ARG A 58 -0.45 20.77 -4.57
C ARG A 58 -0.91 21.98 -5.38
N ASN A 59 -0.78 21.93 -6.70
CA ASN A 59 -1.22 23.01 -7.59
C ASN A 59 -2.69 22.89 -8.00
N VAL A 60 -3.21 21.68 -8.21
CA VAL A 60 -4.58 21.48 -8.72
C VAL A 60 -5.66 21.34 -7.64
N ILE A 61 -5.29 20.99 -6.41
CA ILE A 61 -6.23 20.91 -5.30
C ILE A 61 -6.36 22.30 -4.67
N ASP A 62 -7.59 22.78 -4.57
CA ASP A 62 -7.87 24.07 -3.95
C ASP A 62 -7.46 24.08 -2.46
N LYS A 63 -7.10 25.26 -1.96
CA LYS A 63 -6.55 25.42 -0.61
C LYS A 63 -7.55 25.04 0.48
N GLU A 64 -8.84 25.27 0.24
CA GLU A 64 -9.91 24.99 1.20
C GLU A 64 -10.11 23.47 1.35
N LEU A 65 -10.20 22.74 0.23
CA LEU A 65 -10.23 21.29 0.20
C LEU A 65 -8.95 20.69 0.80
N ALA A 66 -7.78 21.23 0.45
CA ALA A 66 -6.51 20.79 1.02
C ALA A 66 -6.48 20.94 2.55
N ALA A 67 -6.97 22.06 3.08
CA ALA A 67 -7.06 22.30 4.52
C ALA A 67 -8.05 21.32 5.18
N ARG A 68 -9.24 21.15 4.59
CA ARG A 68 -10.25 20.20 5.07
C ARG A 68 -9.75 18.76 5.11
N ILE A 69 -9.03 18.33 4.08
CA ILE A 69 -8.43 16.99 4.01
C ILE A 69 -7.36 16.80 5.08
N LYS A 70 -6.53 17.82 5.35
CA LYS A 70 -5.52 17.75 6.40
C LYS A 70 -6.12 17.67 7.80
N GLU A 71 -7.19 18.41 8.05
CA GLU A 71 -7.92 18.38 9.31
C GLU A 71 -8.65 17.05 9.50
N ASN A 72 -9.29 16.54 8.44
CA ASN A 72 -9.98 15.27 8.45
C ASN A 72 -9.75 14.51 7.13
N PRO A 73 -8.83 13.54 7.09
CA PRO A 73 -8.53 12.76 5.88
C PRO A 73 -9.73 12.03 5.28
N GLN A 74 -10.80 11.81 6.05
CA GLN A 74 -12.07 11.28 5.53
C GLN A 74 -12.66 12.15 4.41
N ALA A 75 -12.40 13.45 4.42
CA ALA A 75 -12.83 14.34 3.35
C ALA A 75 -12.26 13.95 1.99
N LEU A 76 -11.05 13.37 1.95
CA LEU A 76 -10.47 12.85 0.71
C LEU A 76 -11.19 11.56 0.26
N VAL A 77 -11.54 10.68 1.19
CA VAL A 77 -12.30 9.46 0.89
C VAL A 77 -13.63 9.81 0.23
N GLU A 78 -14.39 10.73 0.84
CA GLU A 78 -15.67 11.19 0.27
C GLU A 78 -15.49 11.93 -1.06
N TRP A 79 -14.42 12.71 -1.20
CA TRP A 79 -14.09 13.36 -2.46
C TRP A 79 -13.83 12.33 -3.57
N VAL A 80 -13.06 11.26 -3.29
CA VAL A 80 -12.80 10.19 -4.26
C VAL A 80 -14.07 9.45 -4.63
N LYS A 81 -14.90 9.07 -3.65
CA LYS A 81 -16.20 8.41 -3.88
C LYS A 81 -17.11 9.21 -4.81
N LYS A 82 -17.13 10.54 -4.62
CA LYS A 82 -17.97 11.44 -5.41
C LYS A 82 -17.43 11.70 -6.82
N ASN A 83 -16.11 11.76 -6.99
CA ASN A 83 -15.50 12.32 -8.20
C ASN A 83 -14.76 11.29 -9.08
N ILE A 84 -14.51 10.08 -8.61
CA ILE A 84 -13.79 9.05 -9.37
C ILE A 84 -14.70 7.87 -9.62
N THR A 85 -15.09 7.68 -10.88
CA THR A 85 -15.86 6.51 -11.31
C THR A 85 -14.94 5.29 -11.45
N VAL A 86 -15.26 4.20 -10.76
CA VAL A 86 -14.53 2.93 -10.94
C VAL A 86 -15.08 2.19 -12.15
N ASN A 87 -14.19 1.81 -13.06
CA ASN A 87 -14.52 0.95 -14.20
C ASN A 87 -13.34 0.02 -14.52
N ASP A 88 -13.39 -1.20 -13.97
CA ASP A 88 -12.35 -2.22 -14.18
C ASP A 88 -12.33 -2.76 -15.63
N GLU A 89 -13.46 -2.71 -16.34
CA GLU A 89 -13.58 -3.24 -17.71
C GLU A 89 -12.79 -2.42 -18.73
N LEU A 90 -12.60 -1.12 -18.48
CA LEU A 90 -11.81 -0.23 -19.34
C LEU A 90 -10.29 -0.42 -19.17
N ASN A 91 -9.85 -1.22 -18.19
CA ASN A 91 -8.45 -1.57 -18.00
C ASN A 91 -8.28 -3.07 -17.77
N PRO A 92 -8.58 -3.92 -18.77
CA PRO A 92 -8.55 -5.36 -18.62
C PRO A 92 -7.13 -5.89 -18.33
N GLN A 93 -6.10 -5.17 -18.77
CA GLN A 93 -4.70 -5.50 -18.51
C GLN A 93 -4.25 -5.13 -17.08
N ARG A 94 -5.07 -4.38 -16.33
CA ARG A 94 -4.78 -3.91 -14.97
C ARG A 94 -3.46 -3.13 -14.85
N ILE A 95 -3.07 -2.44 -15.92
CA ILE A 95 -1.89 -1.58 -15.92
C ILE A 95 -2.24 -0.31 -15.14
N PRO A 96 -1.54 0.01 -14.03
CA PRO A 96 -1.93 1.16 -13.22
C PRO A 96 -1.86 2.48 -13.99
N VAL A 97 -2.95 3.23 -13.95
CA VAL A 97 -3.04 4.57 -14.52
C VAL A 97 -2.30 5.54 -13.59
N MET A 98 -1.51 6.44 -14.17
CA MET A 98 -0.78 7.46 -13.39
C MET A 98 -1.76 8.32 -12.56
N PRO A 99 -1.42 8.72 -11.32
CA PRO A 99 -2.32 9.50 -10.46
C PRO A 99 -2.85 10.78 -11.10
N ALA A 100 -2.00 11.52 -11.82
CA ALA A 100 -2.43 12.73 -12.53
C ALA A 100 -3.41 12.42 -13.68
N GLY A 101 -3.30 11.24 -14.30
CA GLY A 101 -4.25 10.75 -15.30
C GLY A 101 -5.63 10.47 -14.69
N VAL A 102 -5.67 9.78 -13.54
CA VAL A 102 -6.91 9.53 -12.79
C VAL A 102 -7.58 10.85 -12.39
N TRP A 103 -6.81 11.84 -11.94
CA TRP A 103 -7.34 13.17 -11.64
C TRP A 103 -8.03 13.80 -12.85
N LYS A 104 -7.37 13.82 -14.01
CA LYS A 104 -7.91 14.45 -15.22
C LYS A 104 -9.11 13.70 -15.79
N ALA A 105 -9.05 12.38 -15.84
CA ALA A 105 -10.07 11.53 -16.43
C ALA A 105 -11.29 11.34 -15.54
N ARG A 106 -11.14 11.50 -14.21
CA ARG A 106 -12.19 11.22 -13.21
C ARG A 106 -12.74 9.79 -13.28
N MET A 107 -11.94 8.88 -13.83
CA MET A 107 -12.28 7.47 -14.04
C MET A 107 -11.02 6.61 -13.97
N ALA A 108 -11.11 5.44 -13.35
CA ALA A 108 -10.00 4.50 -13.22
C ALA A 108 -10.50 3.09 -12.85
N ASP A 109 -9.65 2.06 -13.01
CA ASP A 109 -9.87 0.78 -12.34
C ASP A 109 -9.65 0.89 -10.82
N THR A 110 -10.07 -0.13 -10.08
CA THR A 110 -10.00 -0.18 -8.61
C THR A 110 -8.57 0.04 -8.09
N ASN A 111 -7.57 -0.61 -8.70
CA ASN A 111 -6.18 -0.50 -8.24
C ASN A 111 -5.60 0.89 -8.53
N SER A 112 -5.91 1.46 -9.70
CA SER A 112 -5.51 2.82 -10.06
C SER A 112 -6.17 3.87 -9.17
N ARG A 113 -7.46 3.74 -8.82
CA ARG A 113 -8.14 4.60 -7.81
C ARG A 113 -7.41 4.56 -6.48
N ASN A 114 -7.03 3.36 -6.03
CA ASN A 114 -6.36 3.16 -4.75
C ASN A 114 -4.97 3.82 -4.73
N ILE A 115 -4.18 3.66 -5.81
CA ILE A 115 -2.88 4.32 -5.96
C ILE A 115 -3.05 5.83 -6.00
N PHE A 116 -4.06 6.32 -6.73
CA PHE A 116 -4.40 7.73 -6.79
C PHE A 116 -4.73 8.31 -5.42
N PHE A 117 -5.60 7.67 -4.63
CA PHE A 117 -5.97 8.12 -3.28
C PHE A 117 -4.72 8.31 -2.40
N VAL A 118 -3.86 7.29 -2.34
CA VAL A 118 -2.63 7.35 -1.55
C VAL A 118 -1.70 8.45 -2.06
N SER A 119 -1.57 8.61 -3.38
CA SER A 119 -0.74 9.67 -3.98
C SER A 119 -1.23 11.07 -3.59
N VAL A 120 -2.54 11.31 -3.61
CA VAL A 120 -3.13 12.60 -3.20
C VAL A 120 -2.90 12.84 -1.70
N ALA A 121 -3.18 11.85 -0.84
CA ALA A 121 -2.93 11.95 0.59
C ALA A 121 -1.46 12.30 0.89
N ARG A 122 -0.52 11.60 0.24
CA ARG A 122 0.92 11.85 0.36
C ARG A 122 1.36 13.20 -0.19
N ALA A 123 0.70 13.75 -1.21
CA ALA A 123 0.99 15.09 -1.71
C ALA A 123 0.60 16.17 -0.69
N LEU A 124 -0.43 15.89 0.11
CA LEU A 124 -0.92 16.74 1.20
C LEU A 124 -0.21 16.48 2.55
N ASN A 125 0.83 15.64 2.56
CA ASN A 125 1.61 15.22 3.74
C ASN A 125 0.85 14.35 4.75
N ILE A 126 -0.17 13.62 4.30
CA ILE A 126 -0.85 12.62 5.12
C ILE A 126 -0.19 11.26 4.82
N PRO A 127 0.40 10.58 5.82
CA PRO A 127 0.96 9.25 5.61
C PRO A 127 -0.15 8.29 5.18
N ALA A 128 0.04 7.65 4.02
CA ALA A 128 -0.95 6.75 3.46
C ALA A 128 -0.25 5.58 2.75
N ARG A 129 -0.91 4.43 2.68
CA ARG A 129 -0.34 3.23 2.06
C ARG A 129 -1.42 2.32 1.49
N ILE A 130 -0.99 1.47 0.57
CA ILE A 130 -1.65 0.19 0.34
C ILE A 130 -0.92 -0.81 1.23
N GLU A 131 -1.61 -1.32 2.25
CA GLU A 131 -1.05 -2.22 3.25
C GLU A 131 -0.48 -3.47 2.54
N PRO A 132 0.78 -3.85 2.77
CA PRO A 132 1.47 -4.83 1.96
C PRO A 132 0.83 -6.22 1.96
N ILE A 133 0.23 -6.65 3.08
CA ILE A 133 -0.25 -8.04 3.28
C ILE A 133 -1.65 -8.25 2.69
N THR A 134 -2.60 -7.45 3.14
CA THR A 134 -4.03 -7.54 2.83
C THR A 134 -4.44 -6.61 1.70
N ARG A 135 -3.53 -5.72 1.27
CA ARG A 135 -3.75 -4.75 0.18
C ARG A 135 -4.85 -3.74 0.48
N LYS A 136 -5.25 -3.58 1.74
CA LYS A 136 -6.16 -2.52 2.17
C LYS A 136 -5.55 -1.14 1.98
N ILE A 137 -6.41 -0.15 1.76
CA ILE A 137 -5.98 1.23 1.62
C ILE A 137 -6.04 1.83 3.02
N GLN A 138 -4.99 2.51 3.44
CA GLN A 138 -4.91 3.08 4.78
C GLN A 138 -4.34 4.49 4.76
N TYR A 139 -4.79 5.34 5.68
CA TYR A 139 -4.11 6.58 6.05
C TYR A 139 -3.81 6.58 7.55
N TYR A 140 -2.82 7.36 7.97
CA TYR A 140 -2.45 7.53 9.36
C TYR A 140 -3.10 8.80 9.91
N ASP A 141 -3.87 8.69 11.00
CA ASP A 141 -4.58 9.82 11.63
C ASP A 141 -3.74 10.57 12.68
N GLY A 142 -2.52 10.11 12.95
CA GLY A 142 -1.65 10.61 14.02
C GLY A 142 -1.40 9.59 15.13
N ALA A 143 -2.32 8.63 15.31
CA ALA A 143 -2.22 7.57 16.31
C ALA A 143 -2.36 6.17 15.71
N ASN A 144 -3.27 5.97 14.76
CA ASN A 144 -3.63 4.68 14.19
C ASN A 144 -3.65 4.70 12.65
N TRP A 145 -3.48 3.51 12.07
CA TRP A 145 -3.80 3.29 10.66
C TRP A 145 -5.31 3.08 10.51
N MET A 146 -5.94 3.96 9.75
CA MET A 146 -7.37 3.92 9.44
C MET A 146 -7.57 3.19 8.11
N ASP A 147 -8.36 2.11 8.11
CA ASP A 147 -8.72 1.43 6.85
C ASP A 147 -9.68 2.31 6.04
N VAL A 148 -9.47 2.33 4.72
CA VAL A 148 -10.31 3.04 3.75
C VAL A 148 -11.09 2.02 2.95
N ASP A 149 -12.39 2.02 3.19
CA ASP A 149 -13.41 1.38 2.38
C ASP A 149 -14.20 2.46 1.63
N PHE A 150 -14.05 2.47 0.31
CA PHE A 150 -14.74 3.40 -0.58
C PHE A 150 -16.22 3.06 -0.75
N GLU A 151 -16.64 1.83 -0.42
CA GLU A 151 -18.02 1.37 -0.56
C GLU A 151 -18.80 1.55 0.76
N SER A 152 -18.10 1.68 1.89
CA SER A 152 -18.70 1.94 3.20
C SER A 152 -18.91 3.43 3.49
N ALA A 153 -19.93 3.73 4.31
CA ALA A 153 -20.16 5.06 4.88
C ALA A 153 -19.27 5.32 6.11
N THR A 154 -18.89 4.27 6.83
CA THR A 154 -18.05 4.35 8.03
C THR A 154 -16.73 3.64 7.81
N GLN A 155 -15.64 4.31 8.18
CA GLN A 155 -14.33 3.71 8.21
C GLN A 155 -14.13 2.99 9.53
N THR A 156 -13.48 1.85 9.48
CA THR A 156 -13.25 1.01 10.65
C THR A 156 -11.76 0.74 10.80
N ILE A 157 -11.34 0.49 12.04
CA ILE A 157 -10.03 -0.09 12.30
C ILE A 157 -10.28 -1.58 12.45
N THR A 158 -9.70 -2.38 11.57
CA THR A 158 -9.76 -3.83 11.75
C THR A 158 -8.86 -4.22 12.93
N PRO A 159 -9.38 -4.88 13.97
CA PRO A 159 -8.54 -5.37 15.06
C PRO A 159 -7.43 -6.29 14.56
N GLN A 160 -6.28 -6.28 15.22
CA GLN A 160 -5.14 -7.13 14.88
C GLN A 160 -4.93 -8.21 15.95
N GLY A 161 -4.73 -9.44 15.48
CA GLY A 161 -4.25 -10.57 16.27
C GLY A 161 -2.80 -10.94 15.90
N LEU A 162 -2.29 -11.99 16.54
CA LEU A 162 -0.94 -12.51 16.28
C LEU A 162 -1.03 -13.90 15.64
N LEU A 163 -0.48 -14.03 14.43
CA LEU A 163 -0.37 -15.30 13.71
C LEU A 163 1.02 -15.90 13.92
N SER A 164 1.08 -17.17 14.30
CA SER A 164 2.31 -17.95 14.32
C SER A 164 2.01 -19.39 13.91
N ALA A 165 3.01 -20.09 13.39
CA ALA A 165 2.89 -21.49 13.02
C ALA A 165 4.14 -22.25 13.43
N SER A 166 4.01 -23.51 13.81
CA SER A 166 5.13 -24.42 14.03
C SER A 166 5.41 -25.26 12.79
N TYR A 167 6.69 -25.48 12.47
CA TYR A 167 7.12 -26.39 11.41
C TYR A 167 8.12 -27.41 11.96
N ASN A 168 7.98 -28.67 11.55
CA ASN A 168 8.92 -29.73 11.86
C ASN A 168 9.74 -30.06 10.59
N PRO A 169 11.04 -29.69 10.56
CA PRO A 169 11.92 -29.94 9.43
C PRO A 169 11.99 -31.39 8.97
N ILE A 170 12.03 -31.60 7.66
CA ILE A 170 12.33 -32.90 7.05
C ILE A 170 13.69 -32.82 6.34
N LYS A 171 14.29 -33.97 6.01
CA LYS A 171 15.65 -34.03 5.43
C LYS A 171 15.83 -33.20 4.15
N THR A 172 14.77 -33.02 3.38
CA THR A 172 14.78 -32.34 2.07
C THR A 172 14.26 -30.90 2.15
N LEU A 173 13.69 -30.48 3.27
CA LEU A 173 13.08 -29.17 3.44
C LEU A 173 13.17 -28.76 4.92
N ASP A 174 14.10 -27.86 5.21
CA ASP A 174 14.39 -27.37 6.55
C ASP A 174 13.60 -26.10 6.90
N ASP A 175 13.44 -25.20 5.94
CA ASP A 175 12.70 -23.95 6.10
C ASP A 175 11.81 -23.68 4.86
N PRO A 176 10.50 -24.02 4.92
CA PRO A 176 9.63 -23.92 3.77
C PRO A 176 9.47 -22.46 3.33
N GLN A 177 9.45 -22.25 2.02
CA GLN A 177 9.27 -20.95 1.37
C GLN A 177 7.79 -20.63 1.15
N TYR A 178 7.38 -19.40 1.44
CA TYR A 178 6.08 -18.82 1.09
C TYR A 178 5.94 -18.70 -0.43
N GLU A 179 4.75 -18.97 -0.97
CA GLU A 179 4.44 -19.09 -2.40
C GLU A 179 5.13 -20.26 -3.13
N GLY A 180 6.19 -20.85 -2.55
CA GLY A 180 6.79 -22.09 -3.03
C GLY A 180 6.15 -23.34 -2.42
N HIS A 181 6.18 -23.44 -1.10
CA HIS A 181 5.73 -24.63 -0.34
C HIS A 181 4.42 -24.38 0.43
N PHE A 182 4.16 -23.13 0.82
CA PHE A 182 2.92 -22.79 1.51
C PHE A 182 2.45 -21.37 1.18
N THR A 183 1.14 -21.14 1.28
CA THR A 183 0.54 -19.81 1.27
C THR A 183 -0.51 -19.69 2.37
N ILE A 184 -0.85 -18.46 2.75
CA ILE A 184 -1.94 -18.19 3.68
C ILE A 184 -2.98 -17.36 2.95
N ALA A 185 -4.23 -17.77 3.02
CA ALA A 185 -5.35 -17.03 2.48
C ALA A 185 -6.30 -16.58 3.59
N LYS A 186 -6.75 -15.32 3.54
CA LYS A 186 -7.87 -14.83 4.36
C LYS A 186 -9.18 -15.22 3.70
N ILE A 187 -10.14 -15.69 4.50
CA ILE A 187 -11.51 -15.93 4.06
C ILE A 187 -12.28 -14.61 4.22
N LEU A 188 -12.68 -14.01 3.09
CA LEU A 188 -13.47 -12.79 3.10
C LEU A 188 -14.93 -13.09 3.50
N PRO A 189 -15.70 -12.10 3.99
CA PRO A 189 -17.11 -12.29 4.32
C PRO A 189 -17.97 -12.83 3.17
N SER A 190 -17.55 -12.59 1.93
CA SER A 190 -18.18 -13.12 0.71
C SER A 190 -17.91 -14.61 0.44
N GLY A 191 -17.08 -15.27 1.27
CA GLY A 191 -16.59 -16.63 1.06
C GLY A 191 -15.44 -16.74 0.06
N LYS A 192 -15.02 -15.64 -0.57
CA LYS A 192 -13.84 -15.62 -1.46
C LYS A 192 -12.56 -15.72 -0.65
N LEU A 193 -11.59 -16.45 -1.19
CA LEU A 193 -10.24 -16.54 -0.63
C LEU A 193 -9.37 -15.41 -1.18
N GLN A 194 -8.67 -14.71 -0.29
CA GLN A 194 -7.66 -13.72 -0.63
C GLN A 194 -6.30 -14.21 -0.14
N THR A 195 -5.43 -14.62 -1.05
CA THR A 195 -4.04 -14.96 -0.71
C THR A 195 -3.33 -13.71 -0.20
N LEU A 196 -2.71 -13.83 0.97
CA LEU A 196 -1.96 -12.76 1.60
C LEU A 196 -0.61 -12.58 0.91
N ASN A 197 -0.11 -11.35 0.86
CA ASN A 197 1.18 -11.07 0.25
C ASN A 197 2.24 -10.74 1.31
N PHE A 198 3.07 -11.72 1.66
CA PHE A 198 4.21 -11.50 2.56
C PHE A 198 5.52 -11.22 1.83
N SER A 199 5.54 -11.30 0.50
CA SER A 199 6.76 -11.11 -0.30
C SER A 199 7.29 -9.68 -0.28
N VAL A 200 6.50 -8.73 0.23
CA VAL A 200 6.89 -7.31 0.36
C VAL A 200 7.70 -7.00 1.61
N ASN A 201 7.64 -7.83 2.66
CA ASN A 201 8.28 -7.52 3.95
C ASN A 201 9.79 -7.77 3.98
N ASN A 202 10.34 -8.42 2.97
CA ASN A 202 11.76 -8.68 2.88
C ASN A 202 12.30 -8.06 1.59
N ASN A 203 13.14 -7.04 1.73
CA ASN A 203 13.85 -6.28 0.68
C ASN A 203 14.76 -7.14 -0.24
N ILE A 204 14.37 -8.36 -0.57
CA ILE A 204 15.19 -9.32 -1.29
C ILE A 204 14.29 -10.04 -2.28
N ASP A 205 14.06 -9.38 -3.41
CA ASP A 205 13.41 -9.90 -4.62
C ASP A 205 14.16 -11.13 -5.21
N MET A 206 15.27 -11.55 -4.60
CA MET A 206 16.17 -12.62 -5.07
C MET A 206 16.88 -13.39 -3.93
N GLY A 207 16.27 -13.55 -2.75
CA GLY A 207 16.88 -14.30 -1.63
C GLY A 207 15.87 -15.09 -0.80
N PRO A 208 16.32 -15.87 0.20
CA PRO A 208 15.47 -16.74 1.01
C PRO A 208 14.54 -15.98 1.97
N GLY A 209 14.18 -14.74 1.67
CA GLY A 209 13.52 -13.82 2.60
C GLY A 209 12.11 -14.26 3.02
N ASN A 210 11.40 -15.05 2.21
CA ASN A 210 10.01 -15.39 2.50
C ASN A 210 9.88 -16.81 3.03
N THR A 211 10.66 -17.21 4.03
CA THR A 211 10.53 -18.55 4.63
C THR A 211 9.60 -18.56 5.84
N TRP A 212 9.18 -19.76 6.27
CA TRP A 212 8.42 -19.96 7.49
C TRP A 212 9.12 -19.34 8.71
N SER A 213 10.45 -19.52 8.83
CA SER A 213 11.18 -18.99 9.97
C SER A 213 11.22 -17.46 10.02
N ALA A 214 11.19 -16.80 8.86
CA ALA A 214 11.11 -15.35 8.76
C ALA A 214 9.71 -14.80 9.03
N LEU A 215 8.66 -15.52 8.63
CA LEU A 215 7.28 -15.03 8.64
C LEU A 215 6.46 -15.47 9.84
N LEU A 216 6.57 -16.74 10.26
CA LEU A 216 5.61 -17.38 11.16
C LEU A 216 6.22 -17.99 12.42
N LYS A 217 7.55 -18.13 12.48
CA LYS A 217 8.25 -18.59 13.70
C LYS A 217 8.17 -17.56 14.82
N LYS A 218 8.08 -16.27 14.49
CA LYS A 218 7.75 -15.20 15.44
C LYS A 218 6.30 -14.76 15.22
N PRO A 219 5.58 -14.35 16.29
CA PRO A 219 4.24 -13.83 16.16
C PRO A 219 4.19 -12.63 15.20
N LEU A 220 3.40 -12.77 14.14
CA LEU A 220 3.19 -11.75 13.10
C LEU A 220 1.84 -11.06 13.33
N PRO A 221 1.80 -9.73 13.50
CA PRO A 221 0.54 -9.01 13.59
C PRO A 221 -0.21 -9.07 12.26
N ILE A 222 -1.47 -9.48 12.32
CA ILE A 222 -2.37 -9.55 11.17
C ILE A 222 -3.79 -9.22 11.62
N ASP A 223 -4.64 -8.75 10.71
CA ASP A 223 -6.06 -8.58 10.99
C ASP A 223 -6.70 -9.82 11.62
N GLU A 224 -7.65 -9.62 12.51
CA GLU A 224 -8.52 -10.69 12.95
C GLU A 224 -9.39 -11.23 11.80
N GLY A 225 -9.69 -12.52 11.85
CA GLY A 225 -10.51 -13.21 10.87
C GLY A 225 -10.20 -14.69 10.73
N TYR A 226 -10.80 -15.31 9.71
CA TYR A 226 -10.59 -16.70 9.37
C TYR A 226 -9.52 -16.83 8.29
N TYR A 227 -8.59 -17.75 8.49
CA TYR A 227 -7.46 -17.99 7.61
C TYR A 227 -7.36 -19.46 7.23
N LEU A 228 -6.88 -19.71 6.01
CA LEU A 228 -6.56 -21.02 5.49
C LEU A 228 -5.05 -21.09 5.23
N LEU A 229 -4.39 -22.06 5.83
CA LEU A 229 -3.03 -22.43 5.47
C LEU A 229 -3.11 -23.45 4.32
N ILE A 230 -2.52 -23.10 3.19
CA ILE A 230 -2.47 -23.95 2.00
C ILE A 230 -1.04 -24.44 1.88
N THR A 231 -0.83 -25.75 1.89
CA THR A 231 0.47 -26.38 1.72
C THR A 231 0.51 -27.13 0.38
N GLY A 232 1.61 -27.00 -0.34
CA GLY A 232 1.87 -27.67 -1.61
C GLY A 232 3.22 -28.38 -1.60
N ASN A 233 3.46 -29.20 -2.63
CA ASN A 233 4.72 -29.93 -2.82
C ASN A 233 5.89 -29.00 -3.14
#